data_AF-A0A355RFV9-F1
#
_entry.id   AF-A0A355RFV9-F1
#
_cell.length_a   1.000
_cell.length_b   1.000
_cell.length_c   1.000
_cell.angle_alpha   90.00
_cell.angle_beta   90.00
_cell.angle_gamma   90.00
#
_symmetry.space_group_name_H-M   'P 1'
#
loop_
_entity.id
_entity.type
_entity.pdbx_description
1 polymer ?
#
loop_
_entity_poly.entity_id
_entity_poly.type
_entity_poly.pdbx_seq_one_letter_code
_entity_poly.pdbx_strand_id
1 'polypeptide(L)'
;QLQWVTQAQFAGYYVALDKGFYAAEDLNVTILPGGPDIAPPQVLAGGGADAMLNWMPSALAAREKGLPVVNIAQPFKSSGLMLTCWKDTGIKSPADFKGKTIGVWFYGNEYPFLSWM
;
A
#
# COMPACT_ATOMS: atom_id res chain seq x y z
N GLN A 1 3.77 7.53 7.02
CA GLN A 1 4.47 6.77 5.96
C GLN A 1 3.53 6.40 4.83
N LEU A 2 3.77 6.89 3.60
CA LEU A 2 3.03 6.47 2.41
C LEU A 2 3.48 5.08 1.94
N GLN A 3 2.60 4.35 1.24
CA GLN A 3 2.88 3.02 0.69
C GLN A 3 3.78 3.05 -0.54
N TRP A 4 3.79 4.15 -1.29
CA TRP A 4 4.48 4.25 -2.57
C TRP A 4 5.05 5.67 -2.79
N VAL A 5 5.81 5.87 -3.87
CA VAL A 5 6.23 7.21 -4.29
C VAL A 5 5.01 8.07 -4.60
N THR A 6 5.17 9.40 -4.56
CA THR A 6 4.08 10.35 -4.77
C THR A 6 3.37 10.11 -6.11
N GLN A 7 2.08 9.81 -6.03
CA GLN A 7 1.18 9.53 -7.15
C GLN A 7 -0.24 10.02 -6.83
N ALA A 8 -1.10 10.06 -7.83
CA ALA A 8 -2.47 10.56 -7.72
C ALA A 8 -3.28 9.93 -6.57
N GLN A 9 -3.04 8.66 -6.25
CA GLN A 9 -3.70 7.96 -5.13
C GLN A 9 -3.45 8.60 -3.75
N PHE A 10 -2.40 9.43 -3.61
CA PHE A 10 -2.07 10.13 -2.37
C PHE A 10 -2.44 11.61 -2.38
N ALA A 11 -3.02 12.12 -3.46
CA ALA A 11 -3.28 13.55 -3.65
C ALA A 11 -4.08 14.17 -2.48
N GLY A 12 -5.07 13.43 -1.94
CA GLY A 12 -5.89 13.90 -0.83
C GLY A 12 -5.07 14.29 0.42
N TYR A 13 -4.02 13.53 0.74
CA TYR A 13 -3.16 13.81 1.90
C TYR A 13 -2.33 15.08 1.70
N TYR A 14 -1.77 15.25 0.49
CA TYR A 14 -1.00 16.45 0.16
C TYR A 14 -1.88 17.69 0.08
N VAL A 15 -3.08 17.59 -0.49
CA VAL A 15 -4.05 18.70 -0.52
C VAL A 15 -4.51 19.07 0.89
N ALA A 16 -4.73 18.09 1.77
CA ALA A 16 -5.08 18.38 3.17
C ALA A 16 -3.96 19.13 3.91
N LEU A 17 -2.70 18.80 3.62
CA LEU A 17 -1.54 19.52 4.15
C LEU A 17 -1.47 20.95 3.59
N ASP A 18 -1.53 21.11 2.27
CA ASP A 18 -1.45 22.41 1.58
C ASP A 18 -2.58 23.37 1.97
N LYS A 19 -3.80 22.85 2.13
CA LYS A 19 -4.97 23.62 2.57
C LYS A 19 -5.03 23.87 4.08
N GLY A 20 -4.06 23.38 4.86
CA GLY A 20 -4.02 23.58 6.31
C GLY A 20 -5.06 22.79 7.09
N PHE A 21 -5.68 21.75 6.52
CA PHE A 21 -6.70 20.95 7.21
C PHE A 21 -6.15 20.21 8.42
N TYR A 22 -4.89 19.77 8.38
CA TYR A 22 -4.25 19.19 9.56
C TYR A 22 -4.02 20.23 10.66
N ALA A 23 -3.57 21.44 10.30
CA ALA A 23 -3.35 22.52 11.26
C ALA A 23 -4.67 23.01 11.90
N ALA A 24 -5.77 23.00 11.15
CA ALA A 24 -7.11 23.31 11.68
C ALA A 24 -7.59 22.31 12.75
N GLU A 25 -7.03 21.10 12.76
CA GLU A 25 -7.29 20.04 13.75
C GLU A 25 -6.13 19.92 14.77
N ASP A 26 -5.30 20.95 14.91
CA ASP A 26 -4.13 20.98 15.81
C ASP A 26 -3.07 19.87 15.55
N LEU A 27 -2.99 19.38 14.30
CA LEU A 27 -2.02 18.34 13.89
C LEU A 27 -0.85 18.92 13.09
N ASN A 28 0.38 18.61 13.51
CA ASN A 28 1.60 18.87 12.74
C ASN A 28 2.00 17.63 11.93
N VAL A 29 1.48 17.51 10.71
CA VAL A 29 1.67 16.33 9.88
C VAL A 29 2.88 16.48 8.94
N THR A 30 3.79 15.50 9.00
CA THR A 30 4.85 15.32 7.99
C THR A 30 4.54 14.11 7.12
N ILE A 31 4.46 14.30 5.80
CA ILE A 31 4.20 13.21 4.85
C ILE A 31 5.53 12.61 4.40
N LEU A 32 5.82 11.40 4.86
CA LEU A 32 6.98 10.62 4.41
C LEU A 32 6.64 9.86 3.11
N PRO A 33 7.37 10.07 2.00
CA PRO A 33 7.16 9.30 0.77
C PRO A 33 7.49 7.82 0.98
N GLY A 34 6.80 6.95 0.25
CA GLY A 34 7.15 5.53 0.16
C GLY A 34 8.11 5.26 -0.98
N GLY A 35 8.27 3.99 -1.34
CA GLY A 35 9.12 3.60 -2.46
C GLY A 35 9.41 2.10 -2.51
N PRO A 36 10.20 1.67 -3.50
CA PRO A 36 10.59 0.27 -3.72
C PRO A 36 11.08 -0.48 -2.50
N ASP A 37 11.86 0.23 -1.69
CA ASP A 37 12.68 -0.33 -0.61
C ASP A 37 12.10 0.03 0.77
N ILE A 38 10.88 0.57 0.82
CA ILE A 38 10.24 1.01 2.05
C ILE A 38 9.05 0.12 2.37
N ALA A 39 9.12 -0.56 3.52
CA ALA A 39 8.01 -1.31 4.08
C ALA A 39 7.34 -0.51 5.21
N PRO A 40 6.13 0.07 5.02
CA PRO A 40 5.51 0.91 6.04
C PRO A 40 5.29 0.23 7.40
N PRO A 41 4.95 -1.08 7.49
CA PRO A 41 4.91 -1.77 8.78
C PRO A 41 6.23 -1.76 9.53
N GLN A 42 7.37 -1.85 8.83
CA GLN A 42 8.70 -1.81 9.45
C GLN A 42 9.04 -0.40 9.93
N VAL A 43 8.70 0.63 9.14
CA VAL A 43 8.88 2.03 9.55
C VAL A 43 8.06 2.34 10.81
N LEU A 44 6.80 1.89 10.86
CA LEU A 44 5.94 2.03 12.03
C LEU A 44 6.54 1.29 13.26
N ALA A 45 6.96 0.03 13.07
CA ALA A 45 7.55 -0.78 14.14
C ALA A 45 8.84 -0.16 14.72
N GLY A 46 9.64 0.48 13.86
CA GLY A 46 10.87 1.18 14.25
C GLY A 46 10.64 2.58 14.85
N GLY A 47 9.39 3.04 14.96
CA GLY A 47 9.06 4.39 15.46
C GLY A 47 9.38 5.52 14.48
N GLY A 48 9.62 5.21 13.20
CA GLY A 48 9.90 6.21 12.17
C GLY A 48 8.66 6.92 11.62
N ALA A 49 7.45 6.45 11.98
CA ALA A 49 6.18 7.07 11.65
C ALA A 49 5.11 6.74 12.69
N ASP A 50 4.15 7.65 12.86
CA ASP A 50 3.00 7.45 13.76
C ASP A 50 1.81 6.77 13.07
N ALA A 51 1.71 6.94 11.74
CA ALA A 51 0.68 6.35 10.90
C ALA A 51 1.26 5.84 9.58
N MET A 52 0.64 4.79 9.04
CA MET A 52 0.99 4.23 7.73
C MET A 52 -0.24 4.08 6.84
N LEU A 53 -0.03 4.25 5.54
CA LEU A 53 -0.92 3.70 4.52
C LEU A 53 -0.43 2.30 4.17
N ASN A 54 -1.35 1.35 4.04
CA ASN A 54 -0.99 -0.01 3.68
C ASN A 54 -2.15 -0.73 2.97
N TRP A 55 -1.82 -1.80 2.26
CA TRP A 55 -2.78 -2.79 1.80
C TRP A 55 -3.36 -3.57 2.99
N MET A 56 -4.68 -3.80 2.99
CA MET A 56 -5.33 -4.51 4.09
C MET A 56 -4.73 -5.90 4.37
N PRO A 57 -4.44 -6.77 3.37
CA PRO A 57 -3.80 -8.05 3.63
C PRO A 57 -2.42 -7.94 4.28
N SER A 58 -1.60 -6.95 3.86
CA SER A 58 -0.28 -6.70 4.47
C SER A 58 -0.41 -6.20 5.91
N ALA A 59 -1.36 -5.30 6.18
CA ALA A 59 -1.61 -4.80 7.54
C ALA A 59 -2.09 -5.92 8.49
N LEU A 60 -2.97 -6.81 8.00
CA LEU A 60 -3.41 -7.99 8.75
C LEU A 60 -2.24 -8.94 9.04
N ALA A 61 -1.41 -9.24 8.04
CA ALA A 61 -0.23 -10.09 8.24
C ALA A 61 0.79 -9.48 9.22
N ALA A 62 0.96 -8.15 9.23
CA ALA A 62 1.77 -7.47 10.22
C ALA A 62 1.17 -7.59 11.63
N ARG A 63 -0.16 -7.48 11.75
CA ARG A 63 -0.88 -7.67 13.01
C ARG A 63 -0.75 -9.09 13.55
N GLU A 64 -0.89 -10.10 12.70
CA GLU A 64 -0.68 -11.51 13.05
C GLU A 64 0.74 -11.78 13.56
N LYS A 65 1.73 -11.04 13.05
CA LYS A 65 3.13 -11.10 13.51
C LYS A 65 3.40 -10.29 14.79
N GLY A 66 2.37 -9.73 15.42
CA GLY A 66 2.45 -9.06 16.71
C GLY A 66 2.61 -7.53 16.66
N LEU A 67 2.62 -6.91 15.48
CA LEU A 67 2.61 -5.45 15.41
C LEU A 67 1.20 -4.93 15.75
N PRO A 68 1.01 -4.11 16.81
CA PRO A 68 -0.32 -3.76 17.32
C PRO A 68 -1.02 -2.67 16.48
N VAL A 69 -1.12 -2.87 15.16
CA VAL A 69 -1.71 -1.90 14.22
C VAL A 69 -3.24 -1.87 14.33
N VAL A 70 -3.82 -0.67 14.32
CA VAL A 70 -5.27 -0.44 14.32
C VAL A 70 -5.66 0.24 13.01
N ASN A 71 -6.70 -0.26 12.35
CA ASN A 71 -7.25 0.40 11.15
C ASN A 71 -8.16 1.55 11.58
N ILE A 72 -7.74 2.79 11.30
CA ILE A 72 -8.47 4.02 11.67
C ILE A 72 -9.23 4.66 10.49
N ALA A 73 -8.92 4.27 9.25
CA ALA A 73 -9.54 4.83 8.06
C ALA A 73 -9.35 3.92 6.85
N GLN A 74 -10.39 3.82 6.01
CA GLN A 74 -10.35 3.06 4.77
C GLN A 74 -10.86 3.91 3.59
N PRO A 75 -10.01 4.76 3.00
CA PRO A 75 -10.39 5.66 1.90
C PRO A 75 -10.71 4.92 0.60
N PHE A 76 -10.20 3.69 0.42
CA PHE A 76 -10.48 2.84 -0.72
C PHE A 76 -11.31 1.62 -0.31
N LYS A 77 -12.49 1.46 -0.93
CA LYS A 77 -13.39 0.33 -0.67
C LYS A 77 -12.92 -0.98 -1.30
N SER A 78 -12.20 -0.91 -2.41
CA SER A 78 -11.75 -2.07 -3.20
C SER A 78 -10.27 -1.95 -3.55
N SER A 79 -9.62 -3.10 -3.78
CA SER A 79 -8.22 -3.14 -4.22
C SER A 79 -8.07 -2.55 -5.63
N GLY A 80 -7.04 -1.73 -5.82
CA GLY A 80 -6.58 -1.27 -7.13
C GLY A 80 -5.46 -2.11 -7.72
N LEU A 81 -5.08 -3.24 -7.08
CA LEU A 81 -4.08 -4.14 -7.63
C LEU A 81 -4.58 -4.75 -8.95
N MET A 82 -3.72 -4.73 -9.95
CA MET A 82 -3.99 -5.29 -11.27
C MET A 82 -2.80 -6.14 -11.71
N LEU A 83 -3.07 -7.32 -12.27
CA LEU A 83 -2.10 -8.05 -13.07
C LEU A 83 -2.16 -7.50 -14.50
N THR A 84 -1.00 -7.12 -15.03
CA THR A 84 -0.90 -6.57 -16.39
C THR A 84 0.11 -7.37 -17.19
N CYS A 85 -0.14 -7.53 -18.48
CA CYS A 85 0.76 -8.18 -19.42
C CYS A 85 0.56 -7.58 -20.81
N TRP A 86 1.52 -7.82 -21.72
CA TRP A 86 1.39 -7.37 -23.10
C TRP A 86 0.24 -8.10 -23.81
N LYS A 87 -0.45 -7.39 -24.70
CA LYS A 87 -1.62 -7.90 -25.41
C LYS A 87 -1.31 -9.12 -26.28
N ASP A 88 -0.08 -9.23 -26.77
CA ASP A 88 0.40 -10.31 -27.64
C ASP A 88 0.87 -11.57 -26.88
N THR A 89 0.84 -11.57 -25.54
CA THR A 89 1.22 -12.73 -24.72
C THR A 89 0.22 -13.90 -24.81
N GLY A 90 -0.98 -13.65 -25.32
CA GLY A 90 -2.07 -14.63 -25.40
C GLY A 90 -2.76 -14.94 -24.06
N ILE A 91 -2.39 -14.26 -22.97
CA ILE A 91 -3.00 -14.42 -21.64
C ILE A 91 -4.38 -13.76 -21.63
N LYS A 92 -5.42 -14.53 -21.36
CA LYS A 92 -6.82 -14.06 -21.32
C LYS A 92 -7.51 -14.35 -19.99
N SER A 93 -6.97 -15.27 -19.21
CA SER A 93 -7.50 -15.72 -17.93
C SER A 93 -6.38 -16.13 -16.98
N PRO A 94 -6.65 -16.24 -15.67
CA PRO A 94 -5.66 -16.72 -14.71
C PRO A 94 -5.06 -18.10 -15.06
N ALA A 95 -5.82 -18.98 -15.71
CA ALA A 95 -5.34 -20.31 -16.12
C ALA A 95 -4.17 -20.25 -17.12
N ASP A 96 -4.08 -19.18 -17.92
CA ASP A 96 -3.04 -18.99 -18.93
C ASP A 96 -1.67 -18.64 -18.32
N PHE A 97 -1.62 -18.35 -17.02
CA PHE A 97 -0.36 -18.09 -16.31
C PHE A 97 0.45 -19.35 -16.03
N LYS A 98 -0.10 -20.55 -16.23
CA LYS A 98 0.63 -21.80 -15.98
C LYS A 98 1.93 -21.83 -16.80
N GLY A 99 3.07 -21.98 -16.11
CA GLY A 99 4.39 -21.99 -16.72
C GLY A 99 4.92 -20.62 -17.16
N LYS A 100 4.26 -19.52 -16.77
CA LYS A 100 4.75 -18.15 -16.96
C LYS A 100 5.44 -17.64 -15.70
N THR A 101 6.35 -16.67 -15.88
CA THR A 101 6.95 -15.93 -14.76
C THR A 101 6.09 -14.69 -14.47
N ILE A 102 5.67 -14.53 -13.21
CA ILE A 102 4.90 -13.38 -12.75
C ILE A 102 5.80 -12.51 -11.88
N GLY A 103 5.94 -11.23 -12.23
CA GLY A 103 6.63 -10.23 -11.41
C GLY A 103 5.69 -9.68 -10.35
N VAL A 104 6.16 -9.62 -9.10
CA VAL A 104 5.44 -9.04 -7.97
C VAL A 104 6.39 -8.17 -7.16
N TRP A 105 5.89 -7.06 -6.63
CA TRP A 105 6.65 -6.22 -5.71
C TRP A 105 6.52 -6.75 -4.29
N PHE A 106 7.63 -6.95 -3.59
CA PHE A 106 7.63 -7.33 -2.18
C PHE A 106 7.19 -6.18 -1.25
N TYR A 107 7.13 -6.44 0.05
CA TYR A 107 6.68 -5.51 1.12
C TYR A 107 5.17 -5.26 1.18
N GLY A 108 4.38 -6.24 0.76
CA GLY A 108 2.96 -6.29 1.01
C GLY A 108 2.11 -6.66 -0.20
N ASN A 109 2.61 -6.48 -1.43
CA ASN A 109 1.85 -6.80 -2.64
C ASN A 109 1.80 -8.32 -2.92
N GLU A 110 2.71 -9.09 -2.31
CA GLU A 110 2.68 -10.55 -2.35
C GLU A 110 1.42 -11.12 -1.69
N TYR A 111 0.88 -10.47 -0.64
CA TYR A 111 -0.31 -11.00 0.04
C TYR A 111 -1.57 -10.95 -0.84
N PRO A 112 -1.95 -9.80 -1.44
CA PRO A 112 -3.05 -9.80 -2.40
C PRO A 112 -2.76 -10.66 -3.64
N PHE A 113 -1.51 -10.71 -4.13
CA PHE A 113 -1.17 -11.58 -5.26
C PHE A 113 -1.41 -13.07 -4.94
N LEU A 114 -0.94 -13.54 -3.79
CA LEU A 114 -1.16 -14.92 -3.33
C LEU A 114 -2.63 -15.22 -3.05
N SER A 115 -3.46 -14.22 -2.75
CA SER A 115 -4.90 -14.41 -2.57
C SER A 115 -5.68 -14.60 -3.87
N TRP A 116 -5.09 -14.23 -5.01
CA TRP A 116 -5.68 -14.41 -6.36
C TRP A 116 -5.33 -15.76 -6.99
N MET A 117 -4.22 -16.36 -6.56
CA MET A 117 -3.72 -17.66 -7.04
C MET A 117 -4.36 -18.81 -6.27
#